data_AF-A0A2D4EV28-F1
#
_entry.id   AF-A0A2D4EV28-F1
#
_cell.length_a   1.000
_cell.length_b   1.000
_cell.length_c   1.000
_cell.angle_alpha   90.00
_cell.angle_beta   90.00
_cell.angle_gamma   90.00
#
_symmetry.space_group_name_H-M   'P 1'
#
loop_
_entity.id
_entity.type
_entity.pdbx_description
1 polymer ?
#
loop_
_entity_poly.entity_id
_entity_poly.type
_entity_poly.pdbx_seq_one_letter_code
_entity_poly.pdbx_strand_id
1 'polypeptide(L)'
;IKVYNVTTVLLYGAEIWDLYSTTVLEQTQSQHLRSILGVDPRTSAAAVRAELGIYTFQALSKIRAYNYWCKVNEMETDRLPKLCLPEQIKLQSQISWIIKLTNFVRSCGLPISCVTGEQSKKRVAQRIKDIDGQTDIAILSKVGN
;
A
#
# COMPACT_ATOMS: atom_id res chain seq x y z
N ILE A 1 14.54 17.44 -7.07
CA ILE A 1 14.79 16.19 -7.83
C ILE A 1 13.43 15.56 -8.12
N LYS A 2 13.00 15.49 -9.40
CA LYS A 2 11.69 14.96 -9.79
C LYS A 2 11.71 13.41 -9.73
N VAL A 3 11.51 12.84 -8.55
CA VAL A 3 11.37 11.38 -8.33
C VAL A 3 9.96 10.86 -8.76
N TYR A 4 9.06 11.76 -9.16
CA TYR A 4 7.61 11.49 -9.27
C TYR A 4 7.15 10.56 -10.40
N ASN A 5 7.97 10.25 -11.41
CA ASN A 5 7.52 9.41 -12.55
C ASN A 5 7.70 7.91 -12.32
N VAL A 6 8.75 7.51 -11.60
CA VAL A 6 9.09 6.08 -11.45
C VAL A 6 8.05 5.38 -10.56
N THR A 7 7.61 6.04 -9.48
CA THR A 7 6.60 5.50 -8.56
C THR A 7 5.26 5.24 -9.26
N THR A 8 4.86 6.09 -10.22
CA THR A 8 3.60 5.93 -10.96
C THR A 8 3.66 4.75 -11.92
N VAL A 9 4.80 4.54 -12.58
CA VAL A 9 5.01 3.40 -13.49
C VAL A 9 5.16 2.09 -12.70
N LEU A 10 5.91 2.08 -11.61
CA LEU A 10 6.11 0.88 -10.78
C LEU A 10 4.84 0.44 -10.04
N LEU A 11 3.96 1.39 -9.69
CA LEU A 11 2.68 1.08 -9.04
C LEU A 11 1.54 0.85 -10.04
N TYR A 12 1.82 0.80 -11.34
CA TYR A 12 0.81 0.51 -12.34
C TYR A 12 0.30 -0.92 -12.14
N GLY A 13 -1.01 -1.07 -11.87
CA GLY A 13 -1.63 -2.37 -11.61
C GLY A 13 -1.33 -2.97 -10.23
N ALA A 14 -0.54 -2.33 -9.38
CA ALA A 14 -0.23 -2.82 -8.02
C ALA A 14 -1.50 -3.05 -7.18
N GLU A 15 -2.58 -2.32 -7.49
CA GLU A 15 -3.92 -2.41 -6.91
C GLU A 15 -4.52 -3.83 -6.91
N ILE A 16 -4.20 -4.63 -7.93
CA ILE A 16 -4.83 -5.94 -8.18
C ILE A 16 -3.86 -7.07 -7.83
N TRP A 17 -2.56 -6.87 -8.08
CA TRP A 17 -1.58 -7.96 -8.07
C TRP A 17 -0.72 -8.03 -6.81
N ASP A 18 -0.46 -6.90 -6.12
CA ASP A 18 0.65 -6.85 -5.18
C ASP A 18 0.36 -6.16 -3.83
N LEU A 19 -0.24 -6.92 -2.90
CA LEU A 19 -0.42 -6.50 -1.51
C LEU A 19 0.76 -6.92 -0.59
N TYR A 20 1.59 -7.89 -1.01
CA TYR A 20 2.53 -8.58 -0.12
C TYR A 20 3.94 -8.83 -0.70
N SER A 21 4.18 -8.62 -2.00
CA SER A 21 5.42 -8.97 -2.71
C SER A 21 6.18 -7.75 -3.25
N THR A 22 6.36 -6.71 -2.43
CA THR A 22 7.05 -5.46 -2.83
C THR A 22 8.55 -5.44 -2.52
N THR A 23 9.14 -6.54 -2.01
CA THR A 23 10.50 -6.56 -1.45
C THR A 23 11.59 -6.13 -2.43
N VAL A 24 11.51 -6.58 -3.69
CA VAL A 24 12.49 -6.23 -4.74
C VAL A 24 12.40 -4.74 -5.11
N LEU A 25 11.18 -4.20 -5.17
CA LEU A 25 10.94 -2.78 -5.45
C LEU A 25 11.47 -1.91 -4.31
N GLU A 26 11.25 -2.33 -3.06
CA GLU A 26 11.72 -1.62 -1.87
C GLU A 26 13.25 -1.64 -1.73
N GLN A 27 13.91 -2.72 -2.12
CA GLN A 27 15.37 -2.78 -2.17
C GLN A 27 15.92 -1.76 -3.17
N THR A 28 15.35 -1.74 -4.38
CA THR A 28 15.75 -0.82 -5.45
C THR A 28 15.51 0.63 -5.04
N GLN A 29 14.36 0.91 -4.41
CA GLN A 29 14.03 2.22 -3.85
C GLN A 29 15.07 2.64 -2.82
N SER A 30 15.38 1.77 -1.86
CA SER A 30 16.28 2.09 -0.76
C SER A 30 17.70 2.38 -1.26
N GLN A 31 18.19 1.62 -2.25
CA GLN A 31 19.47 1.89 -2.91
C GLN A 31 19.48 3.26 -3.60
N HIS A 32 18.41 3.59 -4.33
CA HIS A 32 18.29 4.88 -4.99
C HIS A 32 18.25 6.05 -3.99
N LEU A 33 17.47 5.92 -2.91
CA LEU A 33 17.37 6.94 -1.87
C LEU A 33 18.70 7.14 -1.13
N ARG A 34 19.45 6.06 -0.85
CA ARG A 34 20.80 6.16 -0.28
C ARG A 34 21.75 6.91 -1.19
N SER A 35 21.71 6.61 -2.49
CA SER A 35 22.53 7.32 -3.49
C SER A 35 22.20 8.80 -3.57
N ILE A 36 20.92 9.18 -3.44
CA ILE A 36 20.49 10.59 -3.41
C ILE A 36 21.01 11.30 -2.16
N LEU A 37 20.93 10.66 -0.99
CA LEU A 37 21.39 11.24 0.28
C LEU A 37 22.91 11.20 0.46
N GLY A 38 23.64 10.44 -0.37
CA GLY A 38 25.09 10.25 -0.23
C GLY A 38 25.47 9.46 1.04
N VAL A 39 24.55 8.67 1.60
CA VAL A 39 24.78 7.87 2.81
C VAL A 39 25.36 6.49 2.48
N ASP A 40 25.99 5.86 3.47
CA ASP A 40 26.60 4.54 3.32
C ASP A 40 25.56 3.48 2.86
N PRO A 41 25.94 2.54 1.96
CA PRO A 41 25.05 1.46 1.54
C PRO A 41 24.50 0.59 2.69
N ARG A 42 25.16 0.56 3.85
CA ARG A 42 24.77 -0.19 5.06
C ARG A 42 23.77 0.57 5.93
N THR A 43 23.55 1.87 5.70
CA THR A 43 22.58 2.66 6.45
C THR A 43 21.19 2.04 6.35
N SER A 44 20.50 1.90 7.48
CA SER A 44 19.15 1.31 7.53
C SER A 44 18.20 1.99 6.54
N ALA A 45 17.48 1.19 5.75
CA ALA A 45 16.49 1.70 4.81
C ALA A 45 15.35 2.46 5.52
N ALA A 46 15.01 2.04 6.74
CA ALA A 46 14.02 2.73 7.58
C ALA A 46 14.50 4.13 8.00
N ALA A 47 15.80 4.29 8.28
CA ALA A 47 16.37 5.61 8.62
C ALA A 47 16.30 6.54 7.41
N VAL A 48 16.73 6.07 6.24
CA VAL A 48 16.68 6.82 4.98
C VAL A 48 15.25 7.26 4.63
N ARG A 49 14.26 6.39 4.84
CA ARG A 49 12.84 6.72 4.63
C ARG A 49 12.32 7.74 5.63
N ALA A 50 12.68 7.61 6.91
CA ALA A 50 12.29 8.53 7.96
C ALA A 50 12.81 9.95 7.69
N GLU A 51 14.08 10.09 7.29
CA GLU A 51 14.69 11.38 6.94
C GLU A 51 14.00 12.06 5.75
N LEU A 52 13.59 11.27 4.75
CA LEU A 52 12.95 11.78 3.53
C LEU A 52 11.41 11.88 3.64
N GLY A 53 10.81 11.35 4.69
CA GLY A 53 9.35 11.25 4.82
C GLY A 53 8.69 10.38 3.74
N ILE A 54 9.39 9.36 3.22
CA ILE A 54 8.92 8.50 2.13
C ILE A 54 8.38 7.19 2.69
N TYR A 55 7.17 6.80 2.29
CA TYR A 55 6.54 5.53 2.65
C TYR A 55 6.99 4.36 1.77
N THR A 56 6.81 3.15 2.27
CA THR A 56 7.11 1.92 1.52
C THR A 56 6.19 1.75 0.31
N PHE A 57 6.69 1.05 -0.71
CA PHE A 57 5.87 0.65 -1.86
C PHE A 57 4.69 -0.23 -1.43
N GLN A 58 4.87 -1.06 -0.40
CA GLN A 58 3.77 -1.84 0.16
C GLN A 58 2.63 -0.96 0.70
N ALA A 59 2.95 0.07 1.46
CA ALA A 59 1.97 1.02 1.99
C ALA A 59 1.23 1.74 0.86
N LEU A 60 1.96 2.22 -0.15
CA LEU A 60 1.37 2.90 -1.31
C LEU A 60 0.47 1.96 -2.12
N SER A 61 0.87 0.70 -2.31
CA SER A 61 0.07 -0.32 -3.00
C SER A 61 -1.25 -0.58 -2.26
N LYS A 62 -1.20 -0.75 -0.94
CA LYS A 62 -2.40 -0.93 -0.09
C LYS A 62 -3.38 0.24 -0.19
N ILE A 63 -2.88 1.48 -0.21
CA ILE A 63 -3.71 2.69 -0.38
C ILE A 63 -4.40 2.66 -1.74
N ARG A 64 -3.66 2.36 -2.81
CA ARG A 64 -4.22 2.30 -4.16
C ARG A 64 -5.24 1.17 -4.30
N ALA A 65 -4.95 -0.02 -3.77
CA ALA A 65 -5.87 -1.16 -3.78
C ALA A 65 -7.20 -0.83 -3.06
N TYR A 66 -7.12 -0.13 -1.93
CA TYR A 66 -8.31 0.35 -1.23
C TYR A 66 -9.09 1.39 -2.04
N ASN A 67 -8.40 2.37 -2.63
CA ASN A 67 -9.04 3.37 -3.48
C ASN A 67 -9.72 2.75 -4.71
N TYR A 68 -9.09 1.74 -5.32
CA TYR A 68 -9.67 0.96 -6.41
C TYR A 68 -10.93 0.24 -5.95
N TRP A 69 -10.90 -0.41 -4.78
CA TRP A 69 -12.08 -1.07 -4.22
C TRP A 69 -13.23 -0.11 -3.98
N CYS A 70 -12.98 1.07 -3.39
CA CYS A 70 -14.00 2.12 -3.25
C CYS A 70 -14.56 2.54 -4.62
N LYS A 71 -13.68 2.77 -5.60
CA LYS A 71 -14.06 3.16 -6.96
C LYS A 71 -14.97 2.12 -7.62
N VAL A 72 -14.65 0.83 -7.50
CA VAL A 72 -15.47 -0.27 -8.05
C VAL A 72 -16.86 -0.32 -7.39
N ASN A 73 -16.96 -0.03 -6.09
CA ASN A 73 -18.26 0.04 -5.41
C ASN A 73 -19.11 1.24 -5.88
N GLU A 74 -18.47 2.38 -6.10
CA GLU A 74 -19.09 3.62 -6.59
C GLU A 74 -19.48 3.58 -8.09
N MET A 75 -18.93 2.64 -8.89
CA MET A 75 -19.25 2.52 -10.32
C MET A 75 -20.72 2.13 -10.59
N GLU A 76 -21.21 2.44 -11.79
CA GLU A 76 -22.51 1.95 -12.28
C GLU A 76 -22.51 0.44 -12.49
N THR A 77 -23.68 -0.20 -12.35
CA THR A 77 -23.85 -1.66 -12.41
C THR A 77 -23.59 -2.26 -13.79
N ASP A 78 -23.59 -1.45 -14.84
CA ASP A 78 -23.31 -1.88 -16.22
C ASP A 78 -21.80 -2.07 -16.50
N ARG A 79 -20.94 -1.64 -15.57
CA ARG A 79 -19.49 -1.73 -15.73
C ARG A 79 -19.00 -3.13 -15.34
N LEU A 80 -18.22 -3.75 -16.23
CA LEU A 80 -17.62 -5.08 -16.02
C LEU A 80 -16.98 -5.28 -14.63
N PRO A 81 -16.18 -4.34 -14.07
CA PRO A 81 -15.58 -4.54 -12.75
C PRO A 81 -16.60 -4.72 -11.62
N LYS A 82 -17.77 -4.08 -11.72
CA LYS A 82 -18.84 -4.18 -10.72
C LYS A 82 -19.63 -5.47 -10.83
N LEU A 83 -19.76 -6.02 -12.04
CA LEU A 83 -20.38 -7.33 -12.29
C LEU A 83 -19.47 -8.48 -11.84
N CYS A 84 -18.16 -8.36 -12.08
CA CYS A 84 -17.20 -9.39 -11.67
C CYS A 84 -16.99 -9.45 -10.15
N LEU A 85 -17.20 -8.35 -9.42
CA LEU A 85 -17.00 -8.30 -7.96
C LEU A 85 -17.89 -9.30 -7.18
N PRO A 86 -19.23 -9.34 -7.36
CA PRO A 86 -20.08 -10.31 -6.68
C PRO A 86 -19.83 -11.75 -7.15
N GLU A 87 -19.48 -11.96 -8.43
CA GLU A 87 -19.07 -13.29 -8.92
C GLU A 87 -17.80 -13.77 -8.23
N GLN A 88 -16.81 -12.89 -8.07
CA GLN A 88 -15.57 -13.17 -7.37
C GLN A 88 -15.78 -13.45 -5.88
N ILE A 89 -16.73 -12.75 -5.23
CA ILE A 89 -17.15 -13.03 -3.86
C ILE A 89 -17.83 -14.40 -3.76
N LYS A 90 -18.69 -14.76 -4.71
CA LYS A 90 -19.36 -16.08 -4.76
C LYS A 90 -18.36 -17.22 -4.93
N LEU A 91 -17.32 -17.01 -5.73
CA LEU A 91 -16.28 -18.01 -5.98
C LEU A 91 -15.39 -18.28 -4.76
N GLN A 92 -15.38 -17.41 -3.73
CA GLN A 92 -14.67 -17.57 -2.44
C GLN A 92 -13.22 -18.11 -2.55
N SER A 93 -12.52 -17.86 -3.65
CA SER A 93 -11.14 -18.32 -3.79
C SER A 93 -10.27 -17.56 -2.80
N GLN A 94 -9.58 -18.28 -1.90
CA GLN A 94 -8.62 -17.73 -0.92
C GLN A 94 -7.50 -16.89 -1.57
N ILE A 95 -7.31 -17.03 -2.89
CA ILE A 95 -6.33 -16.29 -3.68
C ILE A 95 -6.86 -14.89 -4.07
N SER A 96 -8.16 -14.66 -3.97
CA SER A 96 -8.82 -13.44 -4.44
C SER A 96 -8.29 -12.20 -3.74
N TRP A 97 -7.90 -11.20 -4.53
CA TRP A 97 -7.42 -9.90 -4.06
C TRP A 97 -8.38 -9.26 -3.04
N ILE A 98 -9.69 -9.43 -3.25
CA ILE A 98 -10.74 -8.87 -2.39
C ILE A 98 -10.73 -9.46 -0.97
N ILE A 99 -10.42 -10.75 -0.81
CA ILE A 99 -10.34 -11.41 0.50
C ILE A 99 -9.10 -10.92 1.23
N LYS A 100 -7.96 -10.82 0.54
CA LYS A 100 -6.72 -10.25 1.08
C LYS A 100 -6.92 -8.80 1.53
N LEU A 101 -7.58 -7.99 0.71
CA LEU A 101 -7.88 -6.60 1.04
C LEU A 101 -8.87 -6.49 2.21
N THR A 102 -9.91 -7.33 2.25
CA THR A 102 -10.89 -7.34 3.35
C THR A 102 -10.22 -7.73 4.67
N ASN A 103 -9.33 -8.73 4.65
CA ASN A 103 -8.56 -9.13 5.83
C ASN A 103 -7.61 -8.01 6.28
N PHE A 104 -7.00 -7.29 5.34
CA PHE A 104 -6.15 -6.12 5.64
C PHE A 104 -6.95 -4.96 6.26
N VAL A 105 -8.13 -4.64 5.71
CA VAL A 105 -9.00 -3.59 6.28
C VAL A 105 -9.48 -3.99 7.68
N ARG A 106 -9.78 -5.29 7.88
CA ARG A 106 -10.08 -5.84 9.20
C ARG A 106 -8.89 -5.71 10.16
N SER A 107 -7.66 -5.97 9.73
CA SER A 107 -6.47 -5.80 10.57
C SER A 107 -6.17 -4.33 10.89
N CYS A 108 -6.64 -3.39 10.06
CA CYS A 108 -6.57 -1.96 10.36
C CYS A 108 -7.58 -1.51 11.43
N GLY A 109 -8.51 -2.39 11.84
CA GLY A 109 -9.56 -2.13 12.82
C GLY A 109 -10.75 -1.35 12.26
N LEU A 110 -10.93 -1.34 10.94
CA LEU A 110 -11.99 -0.58 10.28
C LEU A 110 -13.18 -1.48 9.91
N PRO A 111 -14.43 -1.04 10.14
CA PRO A 111 -15.61 -1.78 9.70
C PRO A 111 -15.65 -1.92 8.18
N ILE A 112 -16.01 -3.10 7.67
CA ILE A 112 -16.15 -3.34 6.21
C ILE A 112 -17.24 -2.45 5.59
N SER A 113 -18.18 -1.92 6.39
CA SER A 113 -19.16 -0.93 5.93
C SER A 113 -18.56 0.43 5.56
N CYS A 114 -17.28 0.70 5.85
CA CYS A 114 -16.64 1.99 5.57
C CYS A 114 -16.28 2.22 4.08
N VAL A 115 -16.67 1.33 3.18
CA VAL A 115 -16.17 1.26 1.79
C VAL A 115 -16.63 2.42 0.90
N THR A 116 -17.64 3.19 1.31
CA THR A 116 -18.17 4.30 0.52
C THR A 116 -17.97 5.64 1.24
N GLY A 117 -17.18 6.53 0.61
CA GLY A 117 -16.97 7.90 1.08
C GLY A 117 -15.52 8.39 1.06
N GLU A 118 -15.33 9.64 0.63
CA GLU A 118 -14.03 10.32 0.57
C GLU A 118 -13.34 10.43 1.95
N GLN A 119 -14.14 10.55 3.02
CA GLN A 119 -13.67 10.56 4.40
C GLN A 119 -13.05 9.21 4.80
N SER A 120 -13.61 8.10 4.33
CA SER A 120 -13.10 6.75 4.60
C SER A 120 -11.78 6.51 3.87
N LYS A 121 -11.66 6.95 2.61
CA LYS A 121 -10.40 6.90 1.83
C LYS A 121 -9.27 7.60 2.57
N LYS A 122 -9.52 8.83 3.07
CA LYS A 122 -8.53 9.60 3.84
C LYS A 122 -8.14 8.91 5.15
N ARG A 123 -9.13 8.39 5.90
CA ARG A 123 -8.88 7.66 7.16
C ARG A 123 -8.05 6.40 6.96
N VAL A 124 -8.40 5.59 5.96
CA VAL A 124 -7.68 4.34 5.65
C VAL A 124 -6.28 4.65 5.19
N ALA A 125 -6.11 5.63 4.29
CA ALA A 125 -4.78 6.05 3.85
C ALA A 125 -3.91 6.54 5.00
N GLN A 126 -4.48 7.31 5.93
CA GLN A 126 -3.74 7.73 7.13
C GLN A 126 -3.35 6.54 8.00
N ARG A 127 -4.28 5.61 8.27
CA ARG A 127 -3.98 4.41 9.07
C ARG A 127 -2.89 3.54 8.46
N ILE A 128 -2.89 3.38 7.13
CA ILE A 128 -1.85 2.64 6.43
C ILE A 128 -0.49 3.30 6.63
N LYS A 129 -0.42 4.63 6.49
CA LYS A 129 0.80 5.41 6.74
C LYS A 129 1.27 5.32 8.18
N ASP A 130 0.34 5.35 9.13
CA ASP A 130 0.67 5.24 10.56
C ASP A 130 1.28 3.86 10.87
N ILE A 131 0.71 2.78 10.31
CA ILE A 131 1.24 1.41 10.46
C ILE A 131 2.64 1.29 9.84
N ASP A 132 2.84 1.87 8.66
CA ASP A 132 4.14 1.88 7.97
C ASP A 132 5.20 2.62 8.79
N GLY A 133 4.85 3.83 9.28
CA GLY A 133 5.74 4.62 10.14
C GLY A 133 6.07 3.92 11.47
N GLN A 134 5.09 3.28 12.10
CA GLN A 134 5.33 2.48 13.32
C GLN A 134 6.27 1.31 13.07
N THR A 135 6.17 0.66 11.90
CA THR A 135 7.04 -0.45 11.51
C THR A 135 8.48 0.03 11.36
N ASP A 136 8.69 1.17 10.70
CA ASP A 136 10.02 1.77 10.54
C ASP A 136 10.62 2.18 11.90
N ILE A 137 9.84 2.79 12.80
CA ILE A 137 10.28 3.12 14.16
C ILE A 137 10.67 1.86 14.93
N ALA A 138 9.88 0.79 14.84
CA ALA A 138 10.17 -0.48 15.51
C ALA A 138 11.46 -1.14 14.98
N ILE A 139 11.75 -1.01 13.68
CA ILE A 139 13.01 -1.48 13.08
C ILE A 139 14.17 -0.66 13.64
N LEU A 140 14.05 0.67 13.68
CA LEU A 140 15.11 1.55 14.19
C LEU A 140 15.40 1.31 15.68
N SER A 141 14.36 1.09 16.49
CA SER A 141 14.52 0.77 17.91
C SER A 141 15.29 -0.54 18.16
N LYS A 142 15.26 -1.50 17.23
CA LYS A 142 15.99 -2.77 17.35
C LYS A 142 17.45 -2.66 16.93
N VAL A 143 17.80 -1.68 16.10
CA VAL A 143 19.17 -1.46 15.61
C VAL A 143 20.01 -0.64 16.61
N GLY A 144 19.36 0.13 17.49
CA GLY A 144 20.02 0.92 18.53
C GLY A 144 20.36 0.18 19.83
N ASN A 145 19.94 -1.08 19.98
CA ASN A 145 20.29 -1.98 21.10
C ASN A 145 21.35 -2.97 20.65
#